data_AF-A0A975VDW3-F1
#
_entry.id   AF-A0A975VDW3-F1
#
_cell.length_a   1.000
_cell.length_b   1.000
_cell.length_c   1.000
_cell.angle_alpha   90.00
_cell.angle_beta   90.00
_cell.angle_gamma   90.00
#
_symmetry.space_group_name_H-M   'P 1'
#
loop_
_entity.id
_entity.type
_entity.pdbx_description
1 polymer ?
#
loop_
_entity_poly.entity_id
_entity_poly.type
_entity_poly.pdbx_seq_one_letter_code
_entity_poly.pdbx_strand_id
1 'polypeptide(L)'
;MIRRRRLHIALGCLFVLVSLYGLMGFFQGIMLFTGERALKNANLWGSVFLLASAAAVRLFLPTRASGSPSSPRLVMARRVVGALVVALGLWILLPVLRDMVAIDSCLDKGGSFDHVRSTCDFEQSHVSLSLFERQGFRLVAALALAFPALLAVAQWWQHRGKAVANAL
;
A
#
# COMPACT_ATOMS: atom_id res chain seq x y z
N MET A 1 -32.09 -6.64 -4.86
CA MET A 1 -30.79 -6.68 -5.57
C MET A 1 -30.40 -5.34 -6.21
N ILE A 2 -31.31 -4.63 -6.89
CA ILE A 2 -31.03 -3.35 -7.60
C ILE A 2 -30.44 -2.26 -6.67
N ARG A 3 -30.99 -2.08 -5.46
CA ARG A 3 -30.51 -1.08 -4.48
C ARG A 3 -29.05 -1.29 -4.05
N ARG A 4 -28.62 -2.55 -3.85
CA ARG A 4 -27.22 -2.88 -3.51
C ARG A 4 -26.27 -2.57 -4.65
N ARG A 5 -26.63 -2.88 -5.90
CA ARG A 5 -25.82 -2.58 -7.08
C ARG A 5 -25.64 -1.07 -7.27
N ARG A 6 -26.71 -0.29 -7.13
CA ARG A 6 -26.66 1.18 -7.19
C ARG A 6 -25.75 1.77 -6.11
N LEU A 7 -25.83 1.25 -4.88
CA LEU A 7 -24.95 1.68 -3.78
C LEU A 7 -23.47 1.39 -4.08
N HIS A 8 -23.14 0.21 -4.62
CA HIS A 8 -21.76 -0.12 -4.97
C HIS A 8 -21.20 0.79 -6.06
N ILE A 9 -22.01 1.09 -7.09
CA ILE A 9 -21.62 2.01 -8.15
C ILE A 9 -21.42 3.42 -7.57
N ALA A 10 -22.34 3.91 -6.75
CA ALA A 10 -22.24 5.22 -6.13
C ALA A 10 -20.98 5.35 -5.24
N LEU A 11 -20.70 4.34 -4.41
CA LEU A 11 -19.48 4.28 -3.61
C LEU A 11 -18.23 4.21 -4.48
N GLY A 12 -18.25 3.40 -5.55
CA GLY A 12 -17.15 3.32 -6.51
C GLY A 12 -16.84 4.68 -7.13
N CYS A 13 -17.86 5.39 -7.60
CA CYS A 13 -17.72 6.75 -8.13
C CYS A 13 -17.17 7.73 -7.08
N LEU A 14 -17.66 7.65 -5.84
CA LEU A 14 -17.14 8.47 -4.73
C LEU A 14 -15.64 8.23 -4.52
N PHE A 15 -15.20 6.97 -4.46
CA PHE A 15 -13.78 6.64 -4.30
C PHE A 15 -12.93 7.10 -5.50
N VAL A 16 -13.45 7.09 -6.72
CA VAL A 16 -12.75 7.70 -7.88
C VAL A 16 -12.56 9.20 -7.67
N LEU A 17 -13.60 9.92 -7.23
CA LEU A 17 -13.51 11.36 -6.96
C LEU A 17 -12.52 11.67 -5.84
N VAL A 18 -12.54 10.91 -4.74
CA VAL A 18 -11.57 11.04 -3.65
C VAL A 18 -10.15 10.77 -4.15
N SER A 19 -9.98 9.78 -5.03
CA SER A 19 -8.69 9.49 -5.65
C SER A 19 -8.20 10.67 -6.47
N LEU A 20 -9.02 11.21 -7.37
CA LEU A 20 -8.63 12.37 -8.18
C LEU A 20 -8.28 13.58 -7.31
N TYR A 21 -9.05 13.82 -6.24
CA TYR A 21 -8.75 14.88 -5.29
C TYR A 21 -7.42 14.65 -4.56
N GLY A 22 -7.14 13.42 -4.13
CA GLY A 22 -5.86 13.04 -3.53
C GLY A 22 -4.68 13.25 -4.49
N LEU A 23 -4.85 12.93 -5.78
CA LEU A 23 -3.83 13.16 -6.80
C LEU A 23 -3.56 14.65 -7.02
N MET A 24 -4.62 15.47 -7.05
CA MET A 24 -4.47 16.93 -7.12
C MET A 24 -3.74 17.48 -5.90
N GLY A 25 -4.09 17.03 -4.69
CA GLY A 25 -3.41 17.40 -3.46
C GLY A 25 -1.93 17.01 -3.45
N PHE A 26 -1.58 15.86 -4.03
CA PHE A 26 -0.18 15.43 -4.19
C PHE A 26 0.61 16.39 -5.08
N PHE A 27 0.09 16.71 -6.27
CA PHE A 27 0.76 17.64 -7.19
C PHE A 27 0.84 19.05 -6.61
N GLN A 28 -0.23 19.54 -5.99
CA GLN A 28 -0.24 20.83 -5.31
C GLN A 28 0.81 20.86 -4.19
N GLY A 29 0.92 19.77 -3.42
CA GLY A 29 1.91 19.61 -2.36
C GLY A 29 3.35 19.72 -2.86
N ILE A 30 3.66 19.08 -3.99
CA ILE A 30 4.99 19.11 -4.60
C ILE A 30 5.32 20.46 -5.23
N MET A 31 4.34 21.14 -5.83
CA MET A 31 4.57 22.42 -6.50
C MET A 31 4.64 23.61 -5.55
N LEU A 32 3.91 23.59 -4.43
CA LEU A 32 3.82 24.73 -3.51
C LEU A 32 4.80 24.67 -2.32
N PHE A 33 5.26 23.49 -1.93
CA PHE A 33 6.09 23.31 -0.75
C PHE A 33 7.44 22.73 -1.10
N THR A 34 8.45 23.02 -0.26
CA THR A 34 9.78 22.41 -0.31
C THR A 34 10.11 21.75 1.03
N GLY A 35 11.13 20.88 1.04
CA GLY A 35 11.64 20.23 2.25
C GLY A 35 10.60 19.37 2.98
N GLU A 36 10.56 19.51 4.30
CA GLU A 36 9.72 18.70 5.19
C GLU A 36 8.23 18.79 4.86
N ARG A 37 7.71 20.01 4.59
CA ARG A 37 6.28 20.21 4.29
C ARG A 37 5.87 19.53 3.00
N ALA A 38 6.74 19.55 1.99
CA ALA A 38 6.52 18.85 0.73
C ALA A 38 6.43 17.34 0.96
N LEU A 39 7.36 16.78 1.74
CA LEU A 39 7.40 15.36 2.07
C LEU A 39 6.12 14.91 2.80
N LYS A 40 5.70 15.64 3.83
CA LYS A 40 4.47 15.34 4.60
C LYS A 40 3.23 15.36 3.70
N ASN A 41 3.09 16.40 2.88
CA ASN A 41 1.95 16.52 1.97
C ASN A 41 1.96 15.44 0.90
N ALA A 42 3.11 15.14 0.29
CA ALA A 42 3.22 14.08 -0.71
C ALA A 42 2.85 12.71 -0.12
N ASN A 43 3.32 12.41 1.10
CA ASN A 43 2.98 11.16 1.77
C ASN A 43 1.50 11.05 2.11
N LEU A 44 0.90 12.11 2.67
CA LEU A 44 -0.51 12.14 3.04
C LEU A 44 -1.41 11.98 1.81
N TRP A 45 -1.25 12.85 0.82
CA TRP A 45 -2.11 12.88 -0.36
C TRP A 45 -1.88 11.69 -1.29
N GLY A 46 -0.63 11.23 -1.41
CA GLY A 46 -0.32 9.99 -2.12
C GLY A 46 -1.00 8.78 -1.48
N SER A 47 -1.04 8.71 -0.14
CA SER A 47 -1.71 7.63 0.58
C SER A 47 -3.22 7.63 0.34
N VAL A 48 -3.84 8.81 0.41
CA VAL A 48 -5.28 9.00 0.14
C VAL A 48 -5.61 8.58 -1.29
N PHE A 49 -4.84 9.06 -2.27
CA PHE A 49 -4.99 8.67 -3.67
C PHE A 49 -4.95 7.15 -3.85
N LEU A 50 -3.94 6.49 -3.27
CA LEU A 50 -3.71 5.06 -3.47
C LEU A 50 -4.80 4.20 -2.82
N LEU A 51 -5.22 4.52 -1.59
CA LEU A 51 -6.30 3.80 -0.91
C LEU A 51 -7.63 3.96 -1.63
N ALA A 52 -7.95 5.19 -2.06
CA ALA A 52 -9.18 5.47 -2.78
C ALA A 52 -9.21 4.76 -4.14
N SER A 53 -8.08 4.76 -4.87
CA SER A 53 -7.91 4.00 -6.11
C SER A 53 -8.11 2.49 -5.89
N ALA A 54 -7.45 1.91 -4.88
CA ALA A 54 -7.58 0.49 -4.58
C ALA A 54 -9.02 0.10 -4.19
N ALA A 55 -9.71 0.95 -3.41
CA ALA A 55 -11.11 0.77 -3.06
C ALA A 55 -12.04 0.86 -4.27
N ALA A 56 -11.86 1.86 -5.14
CA ALA A 56 -12.62 2.01 -6.37
C ALA A 56 -12.46 0.78 -7.28
N VAL A 57 -11.21 0.34 -7.49
CA VAL A 57 -10.89 -0.87 -8.26
C VAL A 57 -11.62 -2.08 -7.68
N ARG A 58 -11.60 -2.28 -6.35
CA ARG A 58 -12.29 -3.40 -5.70
C ARG A 58 -13.82 -3.34 -5.84
N LEU A 59 -14.42 -2.16 -5.85
CA LEU A 59 -15.86 -1.97 -5.99
C LEU A 59 -16.36 -2.15 -7.43
N PHE A 60 -15.54 -1.80 -8.42
CA PHE A 60 -15.85 -1.98 -9.84
C PHE A 60 -15.43 -3.34 -10.39
N LEU A 61 -14.46 -4.01 -9.77
CA LEU A 61 -14.10 -5.38 -10.10
C LEU A 61 -15.31 -6.29 -9.83
N PRO A 62 -15.83 -6.97 -10.86
CA PRO A 62 -16.90 -7.93 -10.64
C PRO A 62 -16.37 -9.04 -9.75
N THR A 63 -16.96 -9.21 -8.57
CA THR A 63 -16.79 -10.39 -7.71
C THR A 63 -17.42 -11.58 -8.41
N ARG A 64 -16.80 -12.05 -9.50
CA ARG A 64 -17.21 -13.28 -10.17
C ARG A 64 -16.90 -14.44 -9.25
N ALA A 65 -17.86 -14.76 -8.38
CA ALA A 65 -18.16 -16.12 -7.97
C ALA A 65 -18.69 -16.87 -9.21
N SER A 66 -17.83 -17.08 -10.20
CA SER A 66 -18.16 -17.92 -11.34
C SER A 66 -17.52 -19.26 -11.07
N GLY A 67 -18.34 -20.24 -10.67
CA GLY A 67 -17.97 -21.65 -10.53
C GLY A 67 -17.62 -22.32 -11.87
N SER A 68 -17.05 -21.57 -12.82
CA SER A 68 -16.50 -22.11 -14.05
C SER A 68 -15.08 -22.58 -13.75
N PRO A 69 -14.72 -23.83 -14.09
CA PRO A 69 -13.36 -24.33 -13.92
C PRO A 69 -12.41 -23.42 -14.70
N SER A 70 -11.63 -22.62 -13.97
CA SER A 70 -10.64 -21.74 -14.56
C SER A 70 -9.59 -22.59 -15.26
N SER A 71 -9.30 -22.27 -16.53
CA SER A 71 -8.24 -22.96 -17.27
C SER A 71 -6.92 -22.93 -16.47
N PRO A 72 -6.11 -23.99 -16.53
CA PRO A 72 -4.84 -24.06 -15.78
C PRO A 72 -3.91 -22.88 -16.12
N ARG A 73 -3.97 -22.37 -17.36
CA ARG A 73 -3.25 -21.16 -17.78
C ARG A 73 -3.68 -19.91 -17.02
N LEU A 74 -4.98 -19.73 -16.80
CA LEU A 74 -5.50 -18.58 -16.03
C LEU A 74 -5.11 -18.67 -14.55
N VAL A 75 -5.08 -19.87 -13.98
CA VAL A 75 -4.62 -20.10 -12.60
C VAL A 75 -3.14 -19.74 -12.47
N MET A 76 -2.30 -20.20 -13.42
CA MET A 76 -0.88 -19.89 -13.43
C MET A 76 -0.63 -18.38 -13.58
N ALA A 77 -1.31 -17.73 -14.53
CA ALA A 77 -1.22 -16.28 -14.73
C ALA A 77 -1.57 -15.49 -13.46
N ARG A 78 -2.66 -15.87 -12.76
CA ARG A 78 -3.05 -15.25 -11.49
C ARG A 78 -1.99 -15.41 -10.40
N ARG A 79 -1.35 -16.58 -10.31
CA ARG A 79 -0.26 -16.84 -9.35
C ARG A 79 0.96 -15.98 -9.66
N VAL A 80 1.36 -15.90 -10.93
CA VAL A 80 2.48 -15.05 -11.37
C VAL A 80 2.20 -13.59 -11.04
N VAL A 81 1.03 -13.08 -11.40
CA VAL A 81 0.63 -11.70 -11.06
C VAL A 81 0.62 -11.47 -9.55
N GLY A 82 0.08 -12.41 -8.78
CA GLY A 82 0.11 -12.34 -7.32
C GLY A 82 1.53 -12.29 -6.74
N ALA A 83 2.43 -13.14 -7.23
CA ALA A 83 3.82 -13.16 -6.81
C ALA A 83 4.55 -11.85 -7.16
N LEU A 84 4.32 -11.31 -8.37
CA LEU A 84 4.87 -10.02 -8.78
C LEU A 84 4.37 -8.87 -7.89
N VAL A 85 3.09 -8.87 -7.52
CA VAL A 85 2.51 -7.87 -6.62
C VAL A 85 3.14 -7.94 -5.23
N VAL A 86 3.37 -9.14 -4.69
CA VAL A 86 4.08 -9.32 -3.41
C VAL A 86 5.53 -8.83 -3.51
N ALA A 87 6.25 -9.21 -4.56
CA ALA A 87 7.63 -8.78 -4.79
C ALA A 87 7.72 -7.26 -4.87
N LEU A 88 6.78 -6.61 -5.58
CA LEU A 88 6.70 -5.15 -5.65
C LEU A 88 6.41 -4.52 -4.28
N GLY A 89 5.48 -5.09 -3.51
CA GLY A 89 5.20 -4.63 -2.15
C GLY A 89 6.42 -4.70 -1.23
N LEU A 90 7.18 -5.80 -1.30
CA LEU A 90 8.44 -5.96 -0.56
C LEU A 90 9.51 -4.98 -1.01
N TRP A 91 9.63 -4.75 -2.32
CA TRP A 91 10.56 -3.77 -2.88
C TRP A 91 10.27 -2.35 -2.38
N ILE A 92 9.00 -1.97 -2.27
CA ILE A 92 8.57 -0.68 -1.73
C ILE A 92 8.85 -0.57 -0.22
N LEU A 93 8.77 -1.68 0.53
CA LEU A 93 9.00 -1.70 1.97
C LEU A 93 10.49 -1.70 2.35
N LEU A 94 11.36 -2.27 1.51
CA LEU A 94 12.80 -2.35 1.74
C LEU A 94 13.47 -1.02 2.12
N PRO A 95 13.23 0.11 1.41
CA PRO A 95 13.83 1.38 1.80
C PRO A 95 13.35 1.90 3.16
N VAL A 96 12.13 1.54 3.59
CA VAL A 96 11.61 1.89 4.93
C VAL A 96 12.44 1.17 6.00
N LEU A 97 12.71 -0.12 5.80
CA LEU A 97 13.53 -0.90 6.73
C LEU A 97 14.97 -0.36 6.79
N ARG A 98 15.56 0.00 5.64
CA ARG A 98 16.89 0.61 5.59
C ARG A 98 16.95 1.94 6.35
N ASP A 99 15.93 2.78 6.21
CA ASP A 99 15.82 4.06 6.91
C ASP A 99 15.74 3.85 8.44
N MET A 100 14.96 2.86 8.91
CA MET A 100 14.88 2.54 10.34
C MET A 100 16.23 2.10 10.92
N VAL A 101 16.96 1.21 10.21
CA VAL A 101 18.29 0.76 10.65
C VAL A 101 19.30 1.91 10.66
N ALA A 102 19.23 2.82 9.68
CA ALA A 102 20.11 3.97 9.62
C ALA A 102 19.88 4.95 10.78
N ILE A 103 18.62 5.15 11.18
CA ILE A 103 18.25 6.01 12.31
C ILE A 103 18.70 5.41 13.62
N ASP A 104 18.41 4.12 13.85
CA ASP A 104 18.83 3.40 15.05
C ASP A 104 20.35 3.48 15.24
N SER A 105 21.10 3.15 14.18
CA SER A 105 22.56 3.25 14.21
C SER A 105 23.09 4.68 14.42
N CYS A 106 22.34 5.72 14.04
CA CYS A 106 22.72 7.12 14.28
C CYS A 106 22.49 7.51 15.74
N LEU A 107 21.33 7.14 16.29
CA LEU A 107 20.96 7.42 17.68
C LEU A 107 21.88 6.68 18.66
N ASP A 108 22.27 5.44 18.36
CA ASP A 108 23.23 4.67 19.16
C ASP A 108 24.61 5.34 19.26
N LYS A 109 24.98 6.15 18.27
CA LYS A 109 26.24 6.92 18.26
C LYS A 109 26.10 8.29 18.93
N GLY A 110 24.91 8.62 19.43
CA GLY A 110 24.61 9.94 20.02
C GLY A 110 24.39 11.04 18.98
N GLY A 111 24.18 10.70 17.70
CA GLY A 111 23.87 11.67 16.65
C GLY A 111 22.37 11.99 16.56
N SER A 112 22.04 12.99 15.75
CA SER A 112 20.68 13.35 15.35
C SER A 112 20.50 13.11 13.86
N PHE A 113 19.43 12.42 13.46
CA PHE A 113 19.24 12.03 12.06
C PHE A 113 18.46 13.08 11.27
N ASP A 114 19.06 13.64 10.21
CA ASP A 114 18.38 14.50 9.25
C ASP A 114 17.52 13.63 8.30
N HIS A 115 16.22 13.63 8.55
CA HIS A 115 15.24 12.87 7.79
C HIS A 115 15.02 13.36 6.35
N VAL A 116 15.40 14.60 6.03
CA VAL A 116 15.26 15.17 4.69
C VAL A 116 16.42 14.71 3.81
N ARG A 117 17.64 14.73 4.36
CA ARG A 117 18.86 14.30 3.64
C ARG A 117 19.19 12.82 3.83
N SER A 118 18.53 12.14 4.76
CA SER A 118 18.80 10.75 5.14
C SER A 118 20.25 10.56 5.62
N THR A 119 20.74 11.50 6.45
CA THR A 119 22.13 11.52 6.95
C THR A 119 22.15 11.71 8.46
N CYS A 120 23.15 11.13 9.13
CA CYS A 120 23.38 11.33 10.56
C CYS A 120 24.25 12.58 10.78
N ASP A 121 23.82 13.46 11.67
CA ASP A 121 24.49 14.71 12.03
C ASP A 121 24.83 14.68 13.53
N PHE A 122 26.08 14.95 13.88
CA PHE A 122 26.55 14.98 15.27
C PHE A 122 26.68 16.39 15.84
N GLU A 123 26.58 17.41 14.99
CA GLU A 123 26.78 18.80 15.36
C GLU A 123 25.44 19.49 15.64
N GLN A 124 24.40 19.16 14.88
CA GLN A 124 23.10 19.82 14.96
C GLN A 124 21.98 18.85 15.32
N SER A 125 21.09 19.28 16.21
CA SER A 125 19.87 18.54 16.53
C SER A 125 18.79 18.79 15.46
N HIS A 126 18.28 17.72 14.88
CA HIS A 126 17.20 17.74 13.88
C HIS A 126 15.86 17.38 14.51
N VAL A 127 14.77 17.84 13.88
CA VAL A 127 13.40 17.53 14.33
C VAL A 127 13.10 16.06 14.06
N SER A 128 12.66 15.33 15.09
CA SER A 128 12.23 13.94 14.93
C SER A 128 10.87 13.90 14.21
N LEU A 129 10.85 13.20 13.08
CA LEU A 129 9.62 13.00 12.30
C LEU A 129 9.09 11.60 12.52
N SER A 130 7.79 11.49 12.70
CA SER A 130 7.13 10.20 12.83
C SER A 130 7.31 9.37 11.55
N LEU A 131 7.33 8.05 11.69
CA LEU A 131 7.45 7.12 10.56
C LEU A 131 6.37 7.38 9.50
N PHE A 132 5.16 7.73 9.94
CA PHE A 132 4.01 7.95 9.06
C PHE A 132 4.16 9.22 8.22
N GLU A 133 4.73 10.29 8.78
CA GLU A 133 5.01 11.53 8.04
C GLU A 133 6.06 11.34 6.95
N ARG A 134 7.02 10.44 7.15
CA ARG A 134 8.15 10.20 6.24
C ARG A 134 7.89 9.12 5.20
N GLN A 135 7.24 8.04 5.59
CA GLN A 135 7.11 6.83 4.78
C GLN A 135 5.64 6.39 4.64
N GLY A 136 4.68 7.21 5.07
CA GLY A 136 3.25 6.89 5.08
C GLY A 136 2.76 6.35 3.74
N PHE A 137 3.12 7.00 2.62
CA PHE A 137 2.74 6.52 1.29
C PHE A 137 3.30 5.13 0.99
N ARG A 138 4.56 4.87 1.30
CA ARG A 138 5.19 3.56 1.05
C ARG A 138 4.58 2.47 1.91
N LEU A 139 4.30 2.76 3.18
CA LEU A 139 3.63 1.83 4.09
C LEU A 139 2.22 1.50 3.58
N VAL A 140 1.46 2.52 3.20
CA VAL A 140 0.10 2.36 2.66
C VAL A 140 0.12 1.59 1.34
N ALA A 141 1.07 1.89 0.44
CA ALA A 141 1.27 1.17 -0.81
C ALA A 141 1.62 -0.30 -0.58
N ALA A 142 2.58 -0.58 0.31
CA ALA A 142 2.97 -1.94 0.65
C ALA A 142 1.79 -2.72 1.24
N LEU A 143 1.01 -2.13 2.13
CA LEU A 143 -0.19 -2.76 2.70
C LEU A 143 -1.27 -3.00 1.65
N ALA A 144 -1.55 -2.01 0.79
CA ALA A 144 -2.55 -2.14 -0.26
C ALA A 144 -2.20 -3.24 -1.28
N LEU A 145 -0.91 -3.46 -1.55
CA LEU A 145 -0.43 -4.53 -2.44
C LEU A 145 -0.35 -5.89 -1.73
N ALA A 146 0.11 -5.93 -0.48
CA ALA A 146 0.32 -7.17 0.26
C ALA A 146 -1.00 -7.78 0.77
N PHE A 147 -1.98 -6.96 1.17
CA PHE A 147 -3.21 -7.44 1.80
C PHE A 147 -4.05 -8.36 0.88
N PRO A 148 -4.27 -8.05 -0.41
CA PRO A 148 -4.95 -8.98 -1.33
C PRO A 148 -4.20 -10.31 -1.50
N ALA A 149 -2.87 -10.28 -1.51
CA ALA A 149 -2.05 -11.48 -1.63
C ALA A 149 -2.14 -12.36 -0.38
N LEU A 150 -2.06 -11.76 0.81
CA LEU A 150 -2.22 -12.45 2.09
C LEU A 150 -3.61 -13.08 2.21
N LEU A 151 -4.67 -12.37 1.82
CA LEU A 151 -6.02 -12.91 1.77
C LEU A 151 -6.13 -14.12 0.82
N ALA A 152 -5.51 -14.04 -0.35
CA ALA A 152 -5.51 -15.15 -1.31
C ALA A 152 -4.77 -16.39 -0.76
N VAL A 153 -3.63 -16.20 -0.07
CA VAL A 153 -2.89 -17.28 0.58
C VAL A 153 -3.71 -17.90 1.72
N ALA A 154 -4.34 -17.08 2.56
CA ALA A 154 -5.19 -17.55 3.67
C ALA A 154 -6.38 -18.38 3.16
N GLN A 155 -7.06 -17.91 2.11
CA GLN A 155 -8.16 -18.65 1.48
C GLN A 155 -7.69 -19.99 0.90
N TRP A 156 -6.54 -19.99 0.23
CA TRP A 156 -5.96 -21.23 -0.31
C TRP A 156 -5.64 -22.25 0.78
N TRP A 157 -5.09 -21.78 1.91
CA TRP A 157 -4.77 -22.62 3.06
C TRP A 157 -6.03 -23.25 3.68
N GLN A 158 -7.11 -22.47 3.82
CA GLN A 158 -8.41 -22.98 4.28
C GLN A 158 -8.99 -24.07 3.36
N HIS A 159 -8.86 -23.92 2.03
CA HIS A 159 -9.33 -24.93 1.09
C HIS A 159 -8.51 -26.24 1.15
N ARG A 160 -7.19 -26.14 1.29
CA ARG A 160 -6.31 -27.31 1.47
C ARG A 160 -6.66 -28.10 2.73
N GLY A 161 -6.88 -27.42 3.86
CA GLY A 161 -7.23 -28.07 5.13
C GLY A 161 -8.50 -28.91 5.04
N LYS A 162 -9.54 -28.39 4.38
CA LYS A 162 -10.80 -29.13 4.14
C LYS A 162 -10.62 -30.36 3.24
N ALA A 163 -9.76 -30.25 2.21
CA ALA A 163 -9.51 -31.36 1.30
C ALA A 163 -8.77 -32.51 1.99
N VAL A 164 -7.82 -32.20 2.88
CA VAL A 164 -7.09 -33.22 3.67
C VAL A 164 -8.01 -33.87 4.70
N ALA A 165 -8.86 -33.09 5.38
CA ALA A 165 -9.79 -33.61 6.37
C ALA A 165 -10.85 -34.56 5.79
N ASN A 166 -11.28 -34.35 4.53
CA ASN A 166 -12.23 -35.23 3.84
C ASN A 166 -11.60 -36.49 3.24
N ALA A 167 -10.27 -36.60 3.23
CA ALA A 167 -9.53 -37.73 2.69
C ALA A 167 -9.15 -38.76 3.78
N LEU A 168 -9.43 -38.45 5.05
CA LEU A 168 -9.27 -39.30 6.23
C LEU A 168 -10.63 -39.84 6.66
#